data_AF-A0A2T2SJ86-F1
#
_entry.id   AF-A0A2T2SJ86-F1
#
_cell.length_a   1.000
_cell.length_b   1.000
_cell.length_c   1.000
_cell.angle_alpha   90.00
_cell.angle_beta   90.00
_cell.angle_gamma   90.00
#
_symmetry.space_group_name_H-M   'P 1'
#
loop_
_entity.id
_entity.type
_entity.pdbx_description
1 polymer ?
#
loop_
_entity_poly.entity_id
_entity_poly.type
_entity_poly.pdbx_seq_one_letter_code
_entity_poly.pdbx_strand_id
1 'polypeptide(L)'
;MSKPILYIHVGPSKTATTFLQRDVLGRIESAKCLPVPEIEVEGQRLRFGDLFSLSPEFWRGLEADPLADKVRHSGRDLVISDERICGGLVAPQPWIPGSVPGRGLPPSPRLHTHSRADPYFVSSHFRELRRAARAWGYERVRVLLTPRRQDTKLASSYAQLSNRVRGAGQQNFETWVRHLLHDAIGHNKGGGVNLDYSL
;
A
#
# COMPACT_ATOMS: atom_id res chain seq x y z
N MET A 1 20.36 -23.50 -12.67
CA MET A 1 19.78 -22.75 -11.52
C MET A 1 18.40 -22.26 -11.92
N SER A 2 17.39 -22.37 -11.06
CA SER A 2 16.06 -21.79 -11.32
C SER A 2 16.17 -20.27 -11.39
N LYS A 3 15.37 -19.65 -12.26
CA LYS A 3 15.34 -18.18 -12.34
C LYS A 3 14.61 -17.61 -11.11
N PRO A 4 15.03 -16.43 -10.61
CA PRO A 4 14.47 -15.87 -9.38
C PRO A 4 13.01 -15.44 -9.55
N ILE A 5 12.27 -15.45 -8.45
CA ILE A 5 10.87 -14.99 -8.36
C ILE A 5 10.82 -13.64 -7.65
N LEU A 6 10.04 -12.72 -8.22
CA LEU A 6 9.69 -11.46 -7.57
C LEU A 6 8.38 -11.62 -6.78
N TYR A 7 8.44 -11.48 -5.47
CA TYR A 7 7.29 -11.44 -4.58
C TYR A 7 6.93 -9.98 -4.26
N ILE A 8 5.67 -9.62 -4.43
CA ILE A 8 5.12 -8.34 -4.00
C ILE A 8 4.19 -8.61 -2.82
N HIS A 9 4.59 -8.17 -1.63
CA HIS A 9 3.73 -8.21 -0.45
C HIS A 9 2.83 -6.97 -0.45
N VAL A 10 1.53 -7.23 -0.55
CA VAL A 10 0.46 -6.24 -0.68
C VAL A 10 -0.61 -6.46 0.38
N GLY A 11 -1.33 -5.40 0.72
CA GLY A 11 -2.38 -5.44 1.73
C GLY A 11 -2.22 -4.31 2.75
N PRO A 12 -3.30 -3.94 3.46
CA PRO A 12 -3.27 -2.82 4.39
C PRO A 12 -2.27 -3.08 5.52
N SER A 13 -1.67 -1.99 6.01
CA SER A 13 -0.74 -2.10 7.13
C SER A 13 -1.37 -2.76 8.35
N LYS A 14 -0.58 -3.56 9.06
CA LYS A 14 -1.02 -4.31 10.25
C LYS A 14 -0.12 -3.99 11.43
N THR A 15 -0.63 -4.25 12.63
CA THR A 15 0.22 -4.37 13.81
C THR A 15 1.26 -5.46 13.53
N ALA A 16 2.54 -5.20 13.84
CA ALA A 16 3.68 -6.09 13.59
C ALA A 16 4.16 -6.23 12.13
N THR A 17 3.72 -5.39 11.19
CA THR A 17 4.33 -5.28 9.84
C THR A 17 5.86 -5.21 9.88
N THR A 18 6.40 -4.35 10.74
CA THR A 18 7.85 -4.15 10.84
C THR A 18 8.55 -5.43 11.30
N PHE A 19 7.93 -6.19 12.20
CA PHE A 19 8.41 -7.50 12.63
C PHE A 19 8.34 -8.52 11.50
N LEU A 20 7.22 -8.61 10.77
CA LEU A 20 7.11 -9.45 9.58
C LEU A 20 8.21 -9.14 8.57
N GLN A 21 8.46 -7.86 8.29
CA GLN A 21 9.47 -7.41 7.34
C GLN A 21 10.90 -7.72 7.79
N ARG A 22 11.24 -7.43 9.04
CA ARG A 22 12.62 -7.53 9.55
C ARG A 22 12.96 -8.91 10.08
N ASP A 23 12.08 -9.49 10.88
CA ASP A 23 12.34 -10.69 11.68
C ASP A 23 11.83 -11.97 11.05
N VAL A 24 10.90 -11.88 10.10
CA VAL A 24 10.43 -13.04 9.32
C VAL A 24 11.01 -12.99 7.91
N LEU A 25 10.58 -12.03 7.08
CA LEU A 25 10.99 -11.92 5.68
C LEU A 25 12.48 -11.62 5.55
N GLY A 26 13.04 -10.78 6.43
CA GLY A 26 14.46 -10.43 6.45
C GLY A 26 15.39 -11.60 6.82
N ARG A 27 14.87 -12.68 7.41
CA ARG A 27 15.65 -13.87 7.80
C ARG A 27 15.52 -15.03 6.81
N ILE A 28 14.74 -14.88 5.74
CA ILE A 28 14.61 -15.92 4.71
C ILE A 28 15.92 -16.00 3.90
N GLU A 29 16.63 -17.12 3.99
CA GLU A 29 17.91 -17.29 3.28
C GLU A 29 17.76 -17.47 1.77
N SER A 30 16.61 -17.93 1.29
CA SER A 30 16.36 -18.13 -0.14
C SER A 30 15.97 -16.85 -0.88
N ALA A 31 15.58 -15.79 -0.15
CA ALA A 31 15.07 -14.56 -0.73
C ALA A 31 15.73 -13.32 -0.10
N LYS A 32 15.77 -12.21 -0.82
CA LYS A 32 16.14 -10.90 -0.26
C LYS A 32 14.87 -10.12 0.00
N CYS A 33 14.67 -9.60 1.21
CA CYS A 33 13.55 -8.71 1.51
C CYS A 33 13.98 -7.25 1.43
N LEU A 34 13.27 -6.46 0.64
CA LEU A 34 13.36 -5.00 0.60
C LEU A 34 12.08 -4.42 1.22
N PRO A 35 12.13 -3.93 2.47
CA PRO A 35 11.01 -3.23 3.07
C PRO A 35 10.91 -1.82 2.48
N VAL A 36 9.75 -1.49 1.91
CA VAL A 36 9.41 -0.14 1.41
C VAL A 36 10.54 0.49 0.57
N PRO A 37 11.04 -0.18 -0.49
CA PRO A 37 12.15 0.36 -1.27
C PRO A 37 11.73 1.60 -2.04
N GLU A 38 12.63 2.58 -2.12
CA GLU A 38 12.45 3.76 -2.96
C GLU A 38 13.06 3.57 -4.36
N ILE A 39 12.43 4.15 -5.37
CA ILE A 39 12.86 4.16 -6.77
C ILE A 39 12.88 5.61 -7.24
N GLU A 40 13.89 5.96 -8.02
CA GLU A 40 13.97 7.27 -8.66
C GLU A 40 13.19 7.27 -9.98
N VAL A 41 12.30 8.24 -10.14
CA VAL A 41 11.44 8.44 -11.31
C VAL A 41 11.46 9.92 -11.64
N GLU A 42 11.99 10.30 -12.81
CA GLU A 42 12.03 11.70 -13.27
C GLU A 42 12.64 12.67 -12.22
N GLY A 43 13.70 12.23 -11.52
CA GLY A 43 14.35 13.01 -10.45
C GLY A 43 13.60 13.04 -9.12
N GLN A 44 12.49 12.30 -8.98
CA GLN A 44 11.75 12.14 -7.73
C GLN A 44 11.95 10.75 -7.13
N ARG A 45 12.22 10.68 -5.82
CA ARG A 45 12.27 9.41 -5.08
C ARG A 45 10.88 9.03 -4.62
N LEU A 46 10.34 7.95 -5.18
CA LEU A 46 9.02 7.41 -4.86
C LEU A 46 9.17 6.06 -4.16
N ARG A 47 8.29 5.74 -3.20
CA ARG A 47 8.25 4.37 -2.66
C ARG A 47 7.67 3.44 -3.72
N PHE A 48 8.08 2.17 -3.70
CA PHE A 48 7.59 1.19 -4.66
C PHE A 48 6.06 1.12 -4.70
N GLY A 49 5.39 1.21 -3.53
CA GLY A 49 3.94 1.24 -3.46
C GLY A 49 3.31 2.49 -4.09
N ASP A 50 4.01 3.63 -4.09
CA ASP A 50 3.52 4.88 -4.68
C ASP A 50 3.49 4.81 -6.22
N LEU A 51 4.28 3.93 -6.84
CA LEU A 51 4.27 3.69 -8.29
C LEU A 51 2.92 3.18 -8.80
N PHE A 52 2.13 2.54 -7.94
CA PHE A 52 0.77 2.09 -8.25
C PHE A 52 -0.25 3.24 -8.28
N SER A 53 0.18 4.48 -8.00
CA SER A 53 -0.61 5.70 -8.20
C SER A 53 -0.28 6.41 -9.52
N LEU A 54 0.69 5.91 -10.30
CA LEU A 54 1.04 6.41 -11.63
C LEU A 54 0.22 5.68 -12.71
N SER A 55 0.33 6.10 -13.97
CA SER A 55 -0.19 5.29 -15.09
C SER A 55 0.52 3.92 -15.13
N PRO A 56 -0.17 2.80 -15.38
CA PRO A 56 0.46 1.50 -15.61
C PRO A 56 1.48 1.50 -16.76
N GLU A 57 1.38 2.44 -17.69
CA GLU A 57 2.33 2.58 -18.81
C GLU A 57 3.74 2.94 -18.35
N PHE A 58 3.89 3.53 -17.14
CA PHE A 58 5.19 3.83 -16.55
C PHE A 58 6.12 2.61 -16.54
N TRP A 59 5.60 1.42 -16.25
CA TRP A 59 6.38 0.18 -16.24
C TRP A 59 7.01 -0.16 -17.59
N ARG A 60 6.43 0.30 -18.70
CA ARG A 60 6.97 0.07 -20.05
C ARG A 60 8.24 0.88 -20.31
N GLY A 61 8.40 2.02 -19.65
CA GLY A 61 9.60 2.85 -19.72
C GLY A 61 10.75 2.37 -18.83
N LEU A 62 10.50 1.40 -17.94
CA LEU A 62 11.51 0.81 -17.04
C LEU A 62 12.15 -0.43 -17.67
N GLU A 63 13.07 -0.22 -18.62
CA GLU A 63 13.79 -1.31 -19.28
C GLU A 63 14.82 -1.99 -18.36
N ALA A 64 15.47 -1.22 -17.49
CA ALA A 64 16.41 -1.71 -16.50
C ALA A 64 15.74 -1.94 -15.14
N ASP A 65 16.27 -2.88 -14.35
CA ASP A 65 15.79 -3.14 -12.99
C ASP A 65 16.13 -1.93 -12.09
N PRO A 66 15.14 -1.15 -11.63
CA PRO A 66 15.41 0.01 -10.78
C PRO A 66 15.89 -0.37 -9.37
N LEU A 67 15.91 -1.66 -9.05
CA LEU A 67 16.38 -2.21 -7.79
C LEU A 67 17.72 -2.94 -7.93
N ALA A 68 18.37 -2.91 -9.11
CA ALA A 68 19.64 -3.61 -9.36
C ALA A 68 20.73 -3.25 -8.34
N ASP A 69 20.89 -1.97 -8.00
CA ASP A 69 21.88 -1.54 -6.99
C ASP A 69 21.55 -2.06 -5.59
N LYS A 70 20.27 -2.33 -5.34
CA LYS A 70 19.75 -2.85 -4.07
C LYS A 70 19.74 -4.37 -4.04
N VAL A 71 19.87 -5.04 -5.17
CA VAL A 71 19.82 -6.50 -5.30
C VAL A 71 21.03 -6.91 -6.12
N ARG A 72 22.11 -7.35 -5.46
CA ARG A 72 23.15 -8.08 -6.19
C ARG A 72 22.45 -9.29 -6.83
N HIS A 73 22.30 -9.29 -8.16
CA HIS A 73 21.67 -10.35 -8.95
C HIS A 73 22.39 -11.68 -8.70
N SER A 74 22.03 -12.32 -7.60
CA SER A 74 22.61 -13.57 -7.07
C SER A 74 21.73 -14.77 -7.41
N GLY A 75 20.75 -14.58 -8.30
CA GLY A 75 19.74 -15.60 -8.63
C GLY A 75 18.75 -15.90 -7.50
N ARG A 76 18.78 -15.15 -6.39
CA ARG A 76 17.84 -15.28 -5.26
C ARG A 76 16.50 -14.60 -5.56
N ASP A 77 15.45 -15.13 -4.94
CA ASP A 77 14.13 -14.51 -4.94
C ASP A 77 14.19 -13.11 -4.31
N LEU A 78 13.33 -12.19 -4.76
CA LEU A 78 13.19 -10.85 -4.21
C LEU A 78 11.81 -10.68 -3.60
N VAL A 79 11.72 -10.22 -2.36
CA VAL A 79 10.47 -9.82 -1.71
C VAL A 79 10.46 -8.31 -1.57
N ILE A 80 9.55 -7.64 -2.26
CA ILE A 80 9.23 -6.24 -2.03
C ILE A 80 8.07 -6.19 -1.06
N SER A 81 8.31 -5.63 0.12
CA SER A 81 7.28 -5.48 1.15
C SER A 81 6.89 -4.03 1.32
N ASP A 82 5.88 -3.61 0.57
CA ASP A 82 5.29 -2.26 0.64
C ASP A 82 3.76 -2.37 0.73
N GLU A 83 3.25 -2.29 1.96
CA GLU A 83 1.85 -2.49 2.35
C GLU A 83 0.91 -1.35 1.95
N ARG A 84 1.39 -0.41 1.13
CA ARG A 84 0.56 0.66 0.56
C ARG A 84 -0.08 0.27 -0.75
N ILE A 85 0.29 -0.87 -1.32
CA ILE A 85 -0.32 -1.40 -2.55
C ILE A 85 -1.70 -1.96 -2.18
N CYS A 86 -2.69 -1.09 -2.17
CA CYS A 86 -4.09 -1.41 -1.94
C CYS A 86 -4.92 -0.79 -3.08
N GLY A 87 -5.41 -1.61 -4.01
CA GLY A 87 -6.47 -1.17 -4.94
C GLY A 87 -6.09 -0.07 -5.95
N GLY A 88 -4.80 0.32 -6.08
CA GLY A 88 -4.35 1.25 -7.13
C GLY A 88 -4.69 2.70 -6.82
N LEU A 89 -5.22 2.96 -5.63
CA LEU A 89 -5.50 4.29 -5.12
C LEU A 89 -4.77 4.50 -3.81
N VAL A 90 -4.26 5.70 -3.60
CA VAL A 90 -3.98 6.17 -2.25
C VAL A 90 -5.32 6.26 -1.53
N ALA A 91 -5.53 5.37 -0.56
CA ALA A 91 -6.71 5.47 0.31
C ALA A 91 -6.79 6.91 0.87
N PRO A 92 -7.97 7.56 0.83
CA PRO A 92 -8.11 8.88 1.40
C PRO A 92 -7.63 8.87 2.85
N GLN A 93 -7.10 9.99 3.35
CA GLN A 93 -6.78 10.06 4.76
C GLN A 93 -8.10 9.99 5.55
N PRO A 94 -8.23 9.09 6.53
CA PRO A 94 -9.44 9.03 7.34
C PRO A 94 -9.61 10.36 8.07
N TRP A 95 -10.85 10.87 8.07
CA TRP A 95 -11.21 12.07 8.78
C TRP A 95 -11.96 11.69 10.06
N ILE A 96 -11.42 12.09 11.21
CA ILE A 96 -12.00 11.83 12.53
C ILE A 96 -12.53 13.15 13.09
N PRO A 97 -13.78 13.24 13.56
CA PRO A 97 -14.32 14.45 14.17
C PRO A 97 -13.40 14.99 15.27
N GLY A 98 -13.05 16.27 15.20
CA GLY A 98 -12.12 16.90 16.15
C GLY A 98 -10.63 16.63 15.89
N SER A 99 -10.28 15.97 14.78
CA SER A 99 -8.88 15.86 14.35
C SER A 99 -8.30 17.24 14.04
N VAL A 100 -7.19 17.58 14.67
CA VAL A 100 -6.39 18.75 14.28
C VAL A 100 -5.59 18.37 13.03
N PRO A 101 -5.54 19.22 11.98
CA PRO A 101 -4.68 18.97 10.83
C PRO A 101 -3.24 18.74 11.31
N GLY A 102 -2.72 17.53 11.12
CA GLY A 102 -1.29 17.29 11.26
C GLY A 102 -0.55 18.01 10.14
N ARG A 103 0.77 18.23 10.30
CA ARG A 103 1.69 18.44 9.17
C ARG A 103 1.77 17.15 8.34
N GLY A 104 0.66 16.74 7.73
CA GLY A 104 0.60 15.71 6.71
C GLY A 104 0.71 16.39 5.36
N LEU A 105 1.46 15.77 4.45
CA LEU A 105 1.66 16.26 3.08
C LEU A 105 0.35 16.82 2.50
N PRO A 106 0.38 17.97 1.80
CA PRO A 106 -0.79 18.45 1.09
C PRO A 106 -1.35 17.31 0.24
N PRO A 107 -2.68 17.24 0.02
CA PRO A 107 -3.26 16.27 -0.90
C PRO A 107 -2.43 16.34 -2.18
N SER A 108 -1.78 15.23 -2.53
CA SER A 108 -0.94 15.18 -3.72
C SER A 108 -1.78 15.71 -4.88
N PRO A 109 -1.31 16.70 -5.66
CA PRO A 109 -2.04 17.26 -6.80
C PRO A 109 -2.48 16.21 -7.84
N ARG A 110 -2.00 14.96 -7.70
CA ARG A 110 -2.26 13.83 -8.60
C ARG A 110 -3.45 12.95 -8.19
N LEU A 111 -4.15 13.23 -7.09
CA LEU A 111 -5.24 12.37 -6.60
C LEU A 111 -6.63 12.92 -6.97
N HIS A 112 -6.93 12.93 -8.26
CA HIS A 112 -8.31 13.00 -8.77
C HIS A 112 -8.79 11.60 -9.12
N THR A 113 -9.02 10.78 -8.10
CA THR A 113 -9.82 9.57 -8.28
C THR A 113 -11.04 9.74 -7.39
N HIS A 114 -12.19 9.92 -8.04
CA HIS A 114 -13.48 10.20 -7.40
C HIS A 114 -13.97 9.00 -6.58
N SER A 115 -13.27 8.65 -5.51
CA SER A 115 -13.76 7.78 -4.44
C SER A 115 -14.17 6.37 -4.87
N ARG A 116 -13.70 5.90 -6.04
CA ARG A 116 -13.90 4.53 -6.52
C ARG A 116 -12.55 3.93 -6.86
N ALA A 117 -12.14 2.92 -6.09
CA ALA A 117 -11.08 2.02 -6.50
C ALA A 117 -11.47 1.47 -7.86
N ASP A 118 -10.77 1.87 -8.91
CA ASP A 118 -10.94 1.24 -10.20
C ASP A 118 -10.02 0.00 -10.21
N PRO A 119 -10.58 -1.20 -10.00
CA PRO A 119 -9.80 -2.44 -9.93
C PRO A 119 -8.99 -2.69 -11.21
N TYR A 120 -9.38 -2.08 -12.35
CA TYR A 120 -8.67 -2.20 -13.61
C TYR A 120 -7.26 -1.58 -13.54
N PHE A 121 -6.98 -0.67 -12.61
CA PHE A 121 -5.65 -0.07 -12.46
C PHE A 121 -4.64 -1.04 -11.84
N VAL A 122 -4.98 -1.73 -10.75
CA VAL A 122 -4.02 -2.65 -10.09
C VAL A 122 -3.70 -3.85 -10.97
N SER A 123 -4.71 -4.46 -11.58
CA SER A 123 -4.48 -5.58 -12.50
C SER A 123 -3.61 -5.15 -13.69
N SER A 124 -3.82 -3.92 -14.19
CA SER A 124 -2.98 -3.36 -15.25
C SER A 124 -1.55 -3.13 -14.78
N HIS A 125 -1.33 -2.60 -13.57
CA HIS A 125 0.01 -2.50 -12.98
C HIS A 125 0.67 -3.87 -12.85
N PHE A 126 -0.03 -4.90 -12.33
CA PHE A 126 0.57 -6.23 -12.22
C PHE A 126 0.89 -6.87 -13.57
N ARG A 127 0.07 -6.62 -14.60
CA ARG A 127 0.34 -7.09 -15.96
C ARG A 127 1.62 -6.47 -16.52
N GLU A 128 1.76 -5.15 -16.44
CA GLU A 128 2.93 -4.45 -16.96
C GLU A 128 4.18 -4.69 -16.08
N LEU A 129 4.02 -4.75 -14.75
CA LEU A 129 5.08 -5.16 -13.82
C LEU A 129 5.60 -6.56 -14.13
N ARG A 130 4.73 -7.52 -14.44
CA ARG A 130 5.15 -8.87 -14.84
C ARG A 130 6.00 -8.84 -16.12
N ARG A 131 5.67 -7.97 -17.07
CA ARG A 131 6.48 -7.77 -18.29
C ARG A 131 7.84 -7.18 -17.93
N ALA A 132 7.87 -6.10 -17.15
CA ALA A 132 9.10 -5.44 -16.72
C ALA A 132 9.99 -6.39 -15.91
N ALA A 133 9.44 -7.10 -14.92
CA ALA A 133 10.15 -8.07 -14.11
C ALA A 133 10.81 -9.20 -14.94
N ARG A 134 10.18 -9.62 -16.05
CA ARG A 134 10.80 -10.59 -16.97
C ARG A 134 12.04 -10.01 -17.67
N ALA A 135 11.98 -8.75 -18.10
CA ALA A 135 13.13 -8.05 -18.67
C ALA A 135 14.26 -7.88 -17.64
N TRP A 136 13.91 -7.69 -16.37
CA TRP A 136 14.84 -7.62 -15.24
C TRP A 136 15.43 -8.97 -14.81
N GLY A 137 14.99 -10.08 -15.42
CA GLY A 137 15.53 -11.43 -15.18
C GLY A 137 14.72 -12.30 -14.21
N TYR A 138 13.57 -11.85 -13.71
CA TYR A 138 12.68 -12.66 -12.88
C TYR A 138 11.79 -13.58 -13.73
N GLU A 139 11.62 -14.83 -13.30
CA GLU A 139 10.77 -15.80 -14.00
C GLU A 139 9.28 -15.45 -13.85
N ARG A 140 8.91 -15.10 -12.62
CA ARG A 140 7.53 -14.95 -12.17
C ARG A 140 7.43 -13.79 -11.20
N VAL A 141 6.23 -13.21 -11.20
CA VAL A 141 5.79 -12.32 -10.14
C VAL A 141 4.73 -13.07 -9.32
N ARG A 142 4.91 -13.13 -8.00
CA ARG A 142 3.94 -13.67 -7.05
C ARG A 142 3.47 -12.56 -6.13
N VAL A 143 2.20 -12.60 -5.75
CA VAL A 143 1.60 -11.60 -4.86
C VAL A 143 1.30 -12.27 -3.53
N LEU A 144 1.90 -11.77 -2.46
CA LEU A 144 1.55 -12.13 -1.09
C LEU A 144 0.51 -11.12 -0.59
N LEU A 145 -0.75 -11.50 -0.58
CA LEU A 145 -1.85 -10.64 -0.12
C LEU A 145 -2.12 -10.85 1.37
N THR A 146 -2.10 -9.78 2.15
CA THR A 146 -2.42 -9.80 3.59
C THR A 146 -3.77 -9.13 3.87
N PRO A 147 -4.91 -9.87 3.87
CA PRO A 147 -6.22 -9.27 4.11
C PRO A 147 -6.36 -8.78 5.56
N ARG A 148 -7.18 -7.76 5.79
CA ARG A 148 -7.50 -7.25 7.12
C ARG A 148 -9.00 -6.99 7.21
N ARG A 149 -9.64 -7.46 8.30
CA ARG A 149 -11.04 -7.13 8.57
C ARG A 149 -11.21 -5.61 8.69
N GLN A 150 -12.28 -5.10 8.10
CA GLN A 150 -12.54 -3.67 7.98
C GLN A 150 -12.72 -2.98 9.34
N ASP A 151 -13.52 -3.57 10.25
CA ASP A 151 -13.65 -3.13 11.64
C ASP A 151 -12.30 -2.93 12.35
N THR A 152 -11.42 -3.92 12.22
CA THR A 152 -10.13 -3.98 12.89
C THR A 152 -9.16 -2.99 12.27
N LYS A 153 -9.30 -2.70 10.97
CA LYS A 153 -8.58 -1.62 10.30
C LYS A 153 -9.03 -0.28 10.87
N LEU A 154 -10.34 0.00 10.95
CA LEU A 154 -10.86 1.26 11.48
C LEU A 154 -10.49 1.50 12.93
N ALA A 155 -10.68 0.52 13.81
CA ALA A 155 -10.31 0.62 15.22
C ALA A 155 -8.82 0.93 15.40
N SER A 156 -7.96 0.27 14.62
CA SER A 156 -6.52 0.52 14.63
C SER A 156 -6.13 1.86 14.05
N SER A 157 -6.79 2.32 12.97
CA SER A 157 -6.57 3.66 12.42
C SER A 157 -6.97 4.72 13.43
N TYR A 158 -8.09 4.55 14.14
CA TYR A 158 -8.48 5.45 15.22
C TYR A 158 -7.44 5.48 16.33
N ALA A 159 -7.01 4.31 16.83
CA ALA A 159 -6.00 4.24 17.88
C ALA A 159 -4.66 4.91 17.49
N GLN A 160 -4.27 4.84 16.21
CA GLN A 160 -3.06 5.50 15.71
C GLN A 160 -3.20 7.03 15.58
N LEU A 161 -4.40 7.51 15.27
CA LEU A 161 -4.67 8.93 14.99
C LEU A 161 -5.27 9.69 16.16
N SER A 162 -5.74 8.99 17.19
CA SER A 162 -6.42 9.56 18.37
C SER A 162 -5.58 10.58 19.12
N ASN A 163 -4.24 10.44 19.08
CA ASN A 163 -3.32 11.43 19.64
C ASN A 163 -3.42 12.83 18.98
N ARG A 164 -4.05 12.93 17.81
CA ARG A 164 -4.29 14.19 17.07
C ARG A 164 -5.75 14.64 17.17
N VAL A 165 -6.59 13.92 17.90
CA VAL A 165 -8.03 14.19 18.01
C VAL A 165 -8.30 14.82 19.37
N ARG A 166 -8.81 16.05 19.37
CA ARG A 166 -9.21 16.70 20.61
C ARG A 166 -10.43 15.97 21.18
N GLY A 167 -10.33 15.53 22.44
CA GLY A 167 -11.40 14.74 23.07
C GLY A 167 -11.48 13.30 22.56
N ALA A 168 -10.36 12.73 22.12
CA ALA A 168 -10.31 11.32 21.74
C ALA A 168 -10.75 10.42 22.90
N GLY A 169 -11.53 9.38 22.58
CA GLY A 169 -12.15 8.50 23.56
C GLY A 169 -13.33 7.74 22.95
N GLN A 170 -13.96 6.88 23.74
CA GLN A 170 -15.05 6.00 23.29
C GLN A 170 -16.16 6.76 22.56
N GLN A 171 -16.66 7.86 23.16
CA GLN A 171 -17.75 8.66 22.58
C GLN A 171 -17.36 9.27 21.21
N ASN A 172 -16.11 9.71 21.07
CA ASN A 172 -15.62 10.26 19.81
C ASN A 172 -15.47 9.17 18.74
N PHE A 173 -14.94 8.00 19.11
CA PHE A 173 -14.87 6.84 18.22
C PHE A 173 -16.26 6.41 17.73
N GLU A 174 -17.24 6.25 18.63
CA GLU A 174 -18.61 5.90 18.27
C GLU A 174 -19.26 6.95 17.37
N THR A 175 -18.97 8.23 17.60
CA THR A 175 -19.42 9.31 16.72
C THR A 175 -18.81 9.15 15.34
N TRP A 176 -17.51 8.88 15.22
CA TRP A 176 -16.86 8.62 13.94
C TRP A 176 -17.46 7.41 13.23
N VAL A 177 -17.64 6.29 13.91
CA VAL A 177 -18.26 5.08 13.35
C VAL A 177 -19.68 5.36 12.85
N ARG A 178 -20.50 6.10 13.61
CA ARG A 178 -21.83 6.52 13.15
C ARG A 178 -21.78 7.32 11.84
N HIS A 179 -20.80 8.21 11.68
CA HIS A 179 -20.61 8.90 10.39
C HIS A 179 -20.22 7.95 9.26
N LEU A 180 -19.40 6.93 9.53
CA LEU A 180 -19.02 5.95 8.50
C LEU A 180 -20.20 5.09 8.04
N LEU A 181 -21.12 4.76 8.94
CA LEU A 181 -22.27 3.90 8.65
C LEU A 181 -23.45 4.64 8.00
N HIS A 182 -23.62 5.94 8.27
CA HIS A 182 -24.82 6.68 7.88
C HIS A 182 -24.59 7.79 6.85
N ASP A 183 -23.34 8.14 6.54
CA ASP A 183 -23.03 9.21 5.59
C ASP A 183 -22.73 8.65 4.19
N ALA A 184 -23.31 9.27 3.16
CA ALA A 184 -23.13 8.89 1.75
C ALA A 184 -21.65 8.98 1.29
N ILE A 185 -20.82 9.76 2.00
CA ILE A 185 -19.37 9.88 1.77
C ILE A 185 -18.52 9.08 2.77
N GLY A 186 -19.13 8.16 3.53
CA GLY A 186 -18.48 7.33 4.56
C GLY A 186 -17.21 6.63 4.07
N HIS A 187 -17.18 6.20 2.81
CA HIS A 187 -15.99 5.64 2.13
C HIS A 187 -14.74 6.50 2.28
N ASN A 188 -14.89 7.81 2.02
CA ASN A 188 -13.77 8.75 2.04
C ASN A 188 -13.33 9.05 3.47
N LYS A 189 -14.30 9.16 4.39
CA LYS A 189 -14.06 9.44 5.82
C LYS A 189 -13.39 8.27 6.53
N GLY A 190 -13.62 7.03 6.08
CA GLY A 190 -13.06 5.80 6.64
C GLY A 190 -11.70 5.40 6.05
N GLY A 191 -11.13 6.23 5.19
CA GLY A 191 -9.89 5.91 4.47
C GLY A 191 -10.05 4.75 3.49
N GLY A 192 -11.07 4.86 2.65
CA GLY A 192 -11.41 3.89 1.60
C GLY A 192 -12.08 2.63 2.14
N VAL A 193 -12.56 2.62 3.38
CA VAL A 193 -13.24 1.49 4.00
C VAL A 193 -14.75 1.74 3.96
N ASN A 194 -15.49 0.81 3.34
CA ASN A 194 -16.94 0.74 3.46
C ASN A 194 -17.27 -0.43 4.37
N LEU A 195 -17.79 -0.14 5.58
CA LEU A 195 -18.33 -1.17 6.45
C LEU A 195 -19.64 -1.65 5.86
N ASP A 196 -19.57 -2.78 5.16
CA ASP A 196 -20.73 -3.46 4.64
C ASP A 196 -20.74 -4.89 5.20
N TYR A 197 -21.63 -5.11 6.16
CA TYR A 197 -21.88 -6.43 6.74
C TYR A 197 -23.21 -7.02 6.26
N SER A 198 -23.85 -6.40 5.25
CA SER A 198 -25.00 -7.01 4.59
C SER A 198 -24.49 -8.16 3.72
N LEU A 199 -24.67 -9.38 4.24
CA LEU A 199 -24.53 -10.63 3.50
C LEU A 199 -25.91 -11.09 3.06
#